data_AF-A0A1Y3NDX5-F1
#
_entry.id   AF-A0A1Y3NDX5-F1
#
_cell.length_a   1.000
_cell.length_b   1.000
_cell.length_c   1.000
_cell.angle_alpha   90.00
_cell.angle_beta   90.00
_cell.angle_gamma   90.00
#
_symmetry.space_group_name_H-M   'P 1'
#
loop_
_entity.id
_entity.type
_entity.pdbx_description
1 polymer ?
#
loop_
_entity_poly.entity_id
_entity_poly.type
_entity_poly.pdbx_seq_one_letter_code
_entity_poly.pdbx_strand_id
1 'polypeptide(L)'
;MEEGFVLYSKRPEWADIEPIPQYDESKPKLITINYEKEYSDAMDVFRAIVKKNEISERALELTEFLIGYNPAHYYIWKYRQDILIQMNYDLKEELQKMEEMAFENLKSYQIWHHRQVLIDKLNDPLEEMDLIKIILEYDAKNYHAWAYRQWLMTRFNIFDNSELEYIDQLLLEDIRNNSAWNQRMFFYNNRPGILLDSDAENEIK
;
A
#
# COMPACT_ATOMS: atom_id res chain seq x y z
N MET A 1 20.65 -24.41 -14.52
CA MET A 1 19.34 -25.02 -14.81
C MET A 1 18.37 -24.30 -13.90
N GLU A 2 17.56 -23.41 -14.43
CA GLU A 2 16.48 -22.80 -13.64
C GLU A 2 15.53 -23.93 -13.25
N GLU A 3 15.40 -24.20 -11.96
CA GLU A 3 14.35 -25.08 -11.47
C GLU A 3 13.02 -24.41 -11.81
N GLY A 4 12.24 -25.05 -12.70
CA GLY A 4 10.95 -24.52 -13.13
C GLY A 4 9.98 -24.39 -11.94
N PHE A 5 9.12 -23.38 -12.00
CA PHE A 5 8.11 -23.13 -10.97
C PHE A 5 7.26 -24.38 -10.68
N VAL A 6 7.18 -24.77 -9.40
CA VAL A 6 6.34 -25.88 -8.95
C VAL A 6 5.02 -25.31 -8.46
N LEU A 7 3.93 -25.75 -9.11
CA LEU A 7 2.54 -25.42 -8.72
C LEU A 7 2.31 -25.71 -7.23
N TYR A 8 1.65 -24.78 -6.53
CA TYR A 8 1.35 -24.86 -5.10
C TYR A 8 0.62 -26.17 -4.75
N SER A 9 -0.35 -26.59 -5.57
CA SER A 9 -1.08 -27.86 -5.35
C SER A 9 -0.21 -29.12 -5.37
N LYS A 10 0.99 -29.04 -5.95
CA LYS A 10 1.94 -30.16 -6.08
C LYS A 10 3.06 -30.12 -5.04
N ARG A 11 3.16 -29.05 -4.26
CA ARG A 11 4.23 -28.91 -3.28
C ARG A 11 3.91 -29.73 -2.02
N PRO A 12 4.87 -30.46 -1.43
CA PRO A 12 4.63 -31.32 -0.27
C PRO A 12 4.03 -30.58 0.93
N GLU A 13 4.44 -29.33 1.15
CA GLU A 13 3.97 -28.48 2.24
C GLU A 13 2.53 -27.96 2.03
N TRP A 14 1.89 -28.25 0.90
CA TRP A 14 0.50 -27.91 0.60
C TRP A 14 -0.41 -29.13 0.45
N ALA A 15 0.10 -30.35 0.69
CA ALA A 15 -0.62 -31.59 0.49
C ALA A 15 -1.86 -31.79 1.40
N ASP A 16 -1.97 -31.03 2.49
CA ASP A 16 -3.13 -31.01 3.40
C ASP A 16 -4.27 -30.07 2.94
N ILE A 17 -4.06 -29.33 1.85
CA ILE A 17 -5.01 -28.39 1.26
C ILE A 17 -5.57 -28.95 -0.04
N GLU A 18 -6.91 -29.05 -0.11
CA GLU A 18 -7.61 -29.35 -1.36
C GLU A 18 -7.94 -28.01 -2.07
N PRO A 19 -7.38 -27.71 -3.25
CA PRO A 19 -7.60 -26.44 -3.94
C PRO A 19 -9.08 -26.24 -4.32
N ILE A 20 -9.57 -25.01 -4.23
CA ILE A 20 -10.96 -24.65 -4.53
C ILE A 20 -11.00 -23.82 -5.84
N PRO A 21 -11.52 -24.38 -6.95
CA PRO A 21 -11.59 -23.67 -8.23
C PRO A 21 -12.44 -22.41 -8.18
N GLN A 22 -12.18 -21.48 -9.10
CA GLN A 22 -13.06 -20.32 -9.24
C GLN A 22 -14.46 -20.77 -9.66
N TYR A 23 -15.46 -20.34 -8.88
CA TYR A 23 -16.85 -20.59 -9.24
C TYR A 23 -17.34 -19.54 -10.26
N ASP A 24 -17.80 -20.01 -11.42
CA ASP A 24 -18.43 -19.18 -12.45
C ASP A 24 -19.64 -19.93 -13.04
N GLU A 25 -20.83 -19.61 -12.53
CA GLU A 25 -22.10 -20.18 -12.99
C GLU A 25 -22.62 -19.56 -14.29
N SER A 26 -22.03 -18.46 -14.76
CA SER A 26 -22.61 -17.70 -15.87
C SER A 26 -22.61 -18.51 -17.16
N LYS A 27 -23.78 -18.57 -17.82
CA LYS A 27 -23.95 -19.23 -19.12
C LYS A 27 -24.62 -18.26 -20.11
N PRO A 28 -23.90 -17.83 -21.17
CA PRO A 28 -22.49 -18.11 -21.46
C PRO A 28 -21.57 -17.43 -20.44
N LYS A 29 -20.34 -17.94 -20.27
CA LYS A 29 -19.35 -17.26 -19.45
C LYS A 29 -19.00 -15.91 -20.08
N LEU A 30 -19.18 -14.83 -19.32
CA LEU A 30 -18.87 -13.47 -19.77
C LEU A 30 -17.56 -13.02 -19.14
N ILE A 31 -16.67 -12.41 -19.94
CA ILE A 31 -15.43 -11.78 -19.48
C ILE A 31 -14.50 -12.80 -18.75
N THR A 32 -14.47 -14.05 -19.24
CA THR A 32 -13.53 -15.05 -18.72
C THR A 32 -12.10 -14.65 -19.07
N ILE A 33 -11.26 -14.59 -18.04
CA ILE A 33 -9.83 -14.34 -18.19
C ILE A 33 -9.15 -15.70 -18.38
N ASN A 34 -8.29 -15.79 -19.40
CA ASN A 34 -7.45 -16.96 -19.61
C ASN A 34 -6.20 -16.85 -18.73
N TYR A 35 -6.32 -17.23 -17.46
CA TYR A 35 -5.23 -17.18 -16.50
C TYR A 35 -4.10 -18.16 -16.85
N GLU A 36 -2.86 -17.80 -16.50
CA GLU A 36 -1.77 -18.77 -16.47
C GLU A 36 -2.02 -19.84 -15.40
N LYS A 37 -1.39 -21.00 -15.58
CA LYS A 37 -1.64 -22.17 -14.73
C LYS A 37 -1.17 -21.92 -13.31
N GLU A 38 -0.06 -21.22 -13.17
CA GLU A 38 0.60 -20.84 -11.94
C GLU A 38 -0.30 -19.96 -11.08
N TYR A 39 -0.89 -18.92 -11.68
CA TYR A 39 -1.83 -18.03 -10.99
C TYR A 39 -3.15 -18.74 -10.66
N SER A 40 -3.71 -19.51 -11.60
CA SER A 40 -4.96 -20.25 -11.34
C SER A 40 -4.79 -21.24 -10.19
N ASP A 41 -3.69 -22.00 -10.18
CA ASP A 41 -3.36 -22.95 -9.13
C ASP A 41 -3.18 -22.28 -7.76
N ALA A 42 -2.39 -21.20 -7.72
CA ALA A 42 -2.18 -20.42 -6.50
C ALA A 42 -3.49 -19.82 -5.97
N MET A 43 -4.37 -19.30 -6.83
CA MET A 43 -5.67 -18.80 -6.40
C MET A 43 -6.63 -19.89 -5.91
N ASP A 44 -6.57 -21.09 -6.48
CA ASP A 44 -7.37 -22.21 -6.02
C ASP A 44 -6.94 -22.64 -4.61
N VAL A 45 -5.63 -22.68 -4.35
CA VAL A 45 -5.06 -22.90 -3.01
C VAL A 45 -5.42 -21.75 -2.07
N PHE A 46 -5.36 -20.51 -2.53
CA PHE A 46 -5.72 -19.33 -1.73
C PHE A 46 -7.18 -19.38 -1.26
N ARG A 47 -8.12 -19.73 -2.14
CA ARG A 47 -9.53 -19.91 -1.76
C ARG A 47 -9.71 -21.02 -0.72
N ALA A 48 -8.91 -22.07 -0.80
CA ALA A 48 -8.94 -23.17 0.16
C ALA A 48 -8.45 -22.74 1.55
N ILE A 49 -7.33 -22.02 1.66
CA ILE A 49 -6.85 -21.51 2.96
C ILE A 49 -7.77 -20.47 3.57
N VAL A 50 -8.36 -19.60 2.74
CA VAL A 50 -9.35 -18.61 3.18
C VAL A 50 -10.55 -19.32 3.81
N LYS A 51 -11.06 -20.38 3.17
CA LYS A 51 -12.18 -21.17 3.72
C LYS A 51 -11.83 -21.84 5.05
N LYS A 52 -10.57 -22.24 5.23
CA LYS A 52 -10.07 -22.80 6.50
C LYS A 52 -9.70 -21.75 7.54
N ASN A 53 -9.70 -20.46 7.20
CA ASN A 53 -9.16 -19.35 8.00
C ASN A 53 -7.72 -19.64 8.48
N GLU A 54 -6.88 -20.16 7.57
CA GLU A 54 -5.51 -20.51 7.92
C GLU A 54 -4.63 -19.26 8.09
N ILE A 55 -3.95 -19.17 9.23
CA ILE A 55 -2.99 -18.11 9.56
C ILE A 55 -1.63 -18.78 9.76
N SER A 56 -0.75 -18.66 8.76
CA SER A 56 0.53 -19.38 8.71
C SER A 56 1.58 -18.64 7.86
N GLU A 57 2.87 -18.99 8.04
CA GLU A 57 3.96 -18.42 7.24
C GLU A 57 3.84 -18.81 5.75
N ARG A 58 3.45 -20.05 5.44
CA ARG A 58 3.21 -20.48 4.05
C ARG A 58 2.08 -19.69 3.39
N ALA A 59 1.06 -19.26 4.16
CA ALA A 59 0.02 -18.38 3.64
C ALA A 59 0.58 -16.98 3.29
N LEU A 60 1.54 -16.44 4.07
CA LEU A 60 2.21 -15.19 3.70
C LEU A 60 2.95 -15.33 2.37
N GLU A 61 3.74 -16.39 2.18
CA GLU A 61 4.44 -16.66 0.91
C GLU A 61 3.45 -16.72 -0.27
N LEU A 62 2.33 -17.43 -0.10
CA LEU A 62 1.30 -17.52 -1.14
C LEU A 62 0.69 -16.15 -1.46
N THR A 63 0.39 -15.32 -0.44
CA THR A 63 -0.13 -13.98 -0.68
C THR A 63 0.87 -13.08 -1.40
N GLU A 64 2.16 -13.21 -1.10
CA GLU A 64 3.23 -12.45 -1.77
C GLU A 64 3.30 -12.80 -3.26
N PHE A 65 3.31 -14.09 -3.59
CA PHE A 65 3.26 -14.55 -4.98
C PHE A 65 2.04 -13.99 -5.73
N LEU A 66 0.86 -14.07 -5.12
CA LEU A 66 -0.38 -13.61 -5.74
C LEU A 66 -0.45 -12.09 -5.89
N ILE A 67 0.10 -11.34 -4.94
CA ILE A 67 0.22 -9.88 -5.02
C ILE A 67 1.16 -9.49 -6.15
N GLY A 68 2.30 -10.17 -6.30
CA GLY A 68 3.21 -9.96 -7.43
C GLY A 68 2.53 -10.20 -8.78
N TYR A 69 1.56 -11.12 -8.83
CA TYR A 69 0.79 -11.41 -10.03
C TYR A 69 -0.36 -10.42 -10.29
N ASN A 70 -1.08 -10.00 -9.25
CA ASN A 70 -2.16 -9.03 -9.33
C ASN A 70 -2.19 -8.11 -8.08
N PRO A 71 -1.44 -7.00 -8.09
CA PRO A 71 -1.35 -6.10 -6.95
C PRO A 71 -2.66 -5.33 -6.69
N ALA A 72 -3.63 -5.37 -7.59
CA ALA A 72 -4.94 -4.74 -7.40
C ALA A 72 -5.95 -5.63 -6.64
N HIS A 73 -5.61 -6.90 -6.35
CA HIS A 73 -6.55 -7.83 -5.71
C HIS A 73 -6.71 -7.55 -4.20
N TYR A 74 -7.60 -6.61 -3.85
CA TYR A 74 -7.78 -6.10 -2.49
C TYR A 74 -7.97 -7.16 -1.39
N TYR A 75 -8.64 -8.29 -1.69
CA TYR A 75 -8.91 -9.30 -0.67
C TYR A 75 -7.65 -10.07 -0.24
N ILE A 76 -6.66 -10.22 -1.14
CA ILE A 76 -5.39 -10.87 -0.82
C ILE A 76 -4.59 -9.98 0.13
N TRP A 77 -4.58 -8.67 -0.13
CA TRP A 77 -4.00 -7.67 0.78
C TRP A 77 -4.64 -7.68 2.15
N LYS A 78 -5.98 -7.74 2.21
CA LYS A 78 -6.69 -7.81 3.50
C LYS A 78 -6.35 -9.08 4.27
N TYR A 79 -6.29 -10.22 3.58
CA TYR A 79 -5.92 -11.49 4.19
C TYR A 79 -4.47 -11.47 4.69
N ARG A 80 -3.55 -10.89 3.90
CA ARG A 80 -2.14 -10.69 4.30
C ARG A 80 -2.03 -9.82 5.56
N GLN A 81 -2.74 -8.70 5.64
CA GLN A 81 -2.79 -7.85 6.85
C GLN A 81 -3.25 -8.65 8.07
N ASP A 82 -4.29 -9.45 7.92
CA ASP A 82 -4.82 -10.27 9.01
C ASP A 82 -3.79 -11.31 9.49
N ILE A 83 -3.06 -11.95 8.58
CA ILE A 83 -2.01 -12.89 8.93
C ILE A 83 -0.88 -12.17 9.69
N LEU A 84 -0.34 -11.08 9.13
CA LEU A 84 0.75 -10.30 9.73
C LEU A 84 0.41 -9.85 11.16
N ILE A 85 -0.80 -9.33 11.36
CA ILE A 85 -1.26 -8.84 12.65
C ILE A 85 -1.50 -9.98 13.64
N GLN A 86 -2.15 -11.07 13.22
CA GLN A 86 -2.47 -12.18 14.13
C GLN A 86 -1.22 -12.98 14.54
N MET A 87 -0.23 -13.07 13.66
CA MET A 87 1.04 -13.74 13.95
C MET A 87 2.02 -12.85 14.72
N ASN A 88 1.70 -11.57 14.97
CA ASN A 88 2.63 -10.58 15.50
C ASN A 88 3.95 -10.54 14.69
N TYR A 89 3.84 -10.56 13.36
CA TYR A 89 4.99 -10.45 12.47
C TYR A 89 5.68 -9.08 12.64
N ASP A 90 6.97 -8.99 12.28
CA ASP A 90 7.66 -7.70 12.29
C ASP A 90 7.14 -6.83 11.14
N LEU A 91 6.26 -5.89 11.46
CA LEU A 91 5.65 -5.01 10.48
C LEU A 91 6.66 -4.04 9.85
N LYS A 92 7.81 -3.80 10.50
CA LYS A 92 8.88 -2.97 9.91
C LYS A 92 9.56 -3.71 8.77
N GLU A 93 9.81 -5.01 8.95
CA GLU A 93 10.34 -5.87 7.89
C GLU A 93 9.39 -5.92 6.69
N GLU A 94 8.08 -6.02 6.93
CA GLU A 94 7.09 -5.97 5.85
C GLU A 94 7.09 -4.63 5.11
N LEU A 95 7.13 -3.50 5.84
CA LEU A 95 7.18 -2.17 5.23
C LEU A 95 8.41 -1.97 4.35
N GLN A 96 9.57 -2.51 4.77
CA GLN A 96 10.82 -2.51 4.00
C GLN A 96 10.70 -3.35 2.73
N LYS A 97 10.18 -4.58 2.82
CA LYS A 97 9.92 -5.43 1.63
C LYS A 97 8.99 -4.75 0.63
N MET A 98 8.05 -3.94 1.12
CA MET A 98 7.12 -3.22 0.28
C MET A 98 7.70 -1.98 -0.40
N GLU A 99 8.90 -1.50 -0.04
CA GLU A 99 9.48 -0.30 -0.66
C GLU A 99 9.67 -0.48 -2.16
N GLU A 100 10.33 -1.57 -2.59
CA GLU A 100 10.53 -1.89 -4.00
C GLU A 100 9.19 -2.00 -4.75
N MET A 101 8.23 -2.74 -4.18
CA MET A 101 6.91 -2.92 -4.77
C MET A 101 6.13 -1.61 -4.88
N ALA A 102 6.29 -0.69 -3.93
CA ALA A 102 5.65 0.62 -3.97
C ALA A 102 6.17 1.47 -5.13
N PHE A 103 7.48 1.46 -5.40
CA PHE A 103 8.06 2.16 -6.55
C PHE A 103 7.56 1.63 -7.89
N GLU A 104 7.34 0.32 -8.02
CA GLU A 104 6.79 -0.28 -9.24
C GLU A 104 5.30 0.02 -9.42
N ASN A 105 4.57 0.21 -8.32
CA ASN A 105 3.10 0.27 -8.29
C ASN A 105 2.57 1.53 -7.58
N LEU A 106 3.20 2.68 -7.81
CA LEU A 106 2.93 3.98 -7.15
C LEU A 106 1.46 4.46 -7.22
N LYS A 107 0.67 3.91 -8.14
CA LYS A 107 -0.74 4.27 -8.38
C LYS A 107 -1.72 3.20 -7.89
N SER A 108 -1.25 2.24 -7.08
CA SER A 108 -2.07 1.19 -6.50
C SER A 108 -2.68 1.62 -5.16
N TYR A 109 -4.02 1.69 -5.09
CA TYR A 109 -4.73 1.95 -3.84
C TYR A 109 -4.36 0.97 -2.72
N GLN A 110 -4.16 -0.30 -3.09
CA GLN A 110 -3.96 -1.39 -2.14
C GLN A 110 -2.63 -1.25 -1.41
N ILE A 111 -1.57 -0.82 -2.09
CA ILE A 111 -0.25 -0.64 -1.48
C ILE A 111 -0.28 0.48 -0.45
N TRP A 112 -0.81 1.65 -0.82
CA TRP A 112 -0.92 2.79 0.09
C TRP A 112 -1.80 2.49 1.29
N HIS A 113 -2.93 1.81 1.07
CA HIS A 113 -3.80 1.38 2.17
C HIS A 113 -3.11 0.34 3.07
N HIS A 114 -2.34 -0.59 2.50
CA HIS A 114 -1.60 -1.57 3.28
C HIS A 114 -0.54 -0.89 4.17
N ARG A 115 0.28 0.01 3.63
CA ARG A 115 1.23 0.81 4.43
C ARG A 115 0.51 1.56 5.55
N GLN A 116 -0.61 2.20 5.24
CA GLN A 116 -1.44 2.91 6.23
C GLN A 116 -1.88 2.01 7.39
N VAL A 117 -2.35 0.78 7.11
CA VAL A 117 -2.77 -0.18 8.14
C VAL A 117 -1.58 -0.60 9.01
N LEU A 118 -0.42 -0.87 8.42
CA LEU A 118 0.76 -1.30 9.17
C LEU A 118 1.31 -0.17 10.05
N ILE A 119 1.42 1.04 9.52
CA ILE A 119 1.88 2.21 10.27
C ILE A 119 0.91 2.57 11.41
N ASP A 120 -0.40 2.51 11.17
CA ASP A 120 -1.39 2.74 12.22
C ASP A 120 -1.28 1.69 13.34
N LYS A 121 -1.03 0.43 12.96
CA LYS A 121 -0.83 -0.66 13.92
C LYS A 121 0.46 -0.52 14.73
N LEU A 122 1.55 -0.06 14.10
CA LEU A 122 2.81 0.26 14.77
C LEU A 122 2.69 1.50 15.66
N ASN A 123 1.77 2.42 15.32
CA ASN A 123 1.62 3.72 15.95
C ASN A 123 2.94 4.51 15.97
N ASP A 124 3.70 4.41 14.89
CA ASP A 124 4.98 5.07 14.66
C ASP A 124 5.07 5.46 13.17
N PRO A 125 5.22 6.74 12.81
CA PRO A 125 5.29 7.18 11.41
C PRO A 125 6.58 6.74 10.71
N LEU A 126 7.59 6.26 11.45
CA LEU A 126 8.89 5.85 10.91
C LEU A 126 9.48 6.91 9.95
N GLU A 127 10.11 6.47 8.86
CA GLU A 127 10.70 7.31 7.81
C GLU A 127 9.72 7.54 6.64
N GLU A 128 8.40 7.33 6.84
CA GLU A 128 7.40 7.42 5.77
C GLU A 128 7.35 8.81 5.12
N MET A 129 7.60 9.87 5.90
CA MET A 129 7.63 11.23 5.39
C MET A 129 8.76 11.47 4.39
N ASP A 130 9.89 10.76 4.54
CA ASP A 130 11.03 10.83 3.63
C ASP A 130 10.82 9.93 2.41
N LEU A 131 10.24 8.73 2.58
CA LEU A 131 9.79 7.89 1.46
C LEU A 131 8.85 8.65 0.52
N ILE A 132 7.89 9.39 1.08
CA ILE A 132 6.96 10.21 0.28
C ILE A 132 7.71 11.28 -0.51
N LYS A 133 8.76 11.90 0.05
CA LYS A 133 9.55 12.90 -0.70
C LYS A 133 10.19 12.26 -1.93
N ILE A 134 10.81 11.09 -1.77
CA ILE A 134 11.41 10.34 -2.89
C ILE A 134 10.36 10.02 -3.96
N ILE A 135 9.15 9.62 -3.54
CA ILE A 135 8.05 9.33 -4.47
C ILE A 135 7.57 10.59 -5.21
N LEU A 136 7.48 11.73 -4.52
CA LEU A 136 7.06 13.00 -5.09
C LEU A 136 8.16 13.65 -5.95
N GLU A 137 9.44 13.34 -5.74
CA GLU A 137 10.51 13.69 -6.67
C GLU A 137 10.31 12.99 -8.02
N TYR A 138 9.82 11.75 -8.02
CA TYR A 138 9.51 11.00 -9.24
C TYR A 138 8.17 11.42 -9.89
N ASP A 139 7.11 11.58 -9.10
CA ASP A 139 5.80 12.06 -9.54
C ASP A 139 5.23 13.07 -8.54
N ALA A 140 5.57 14.34 -8.73
CA ALA A 140 5.20 15.46 -7.85
C ALA A 140 3.69 15.67 -7.69
N LYS A 141 2.87 15.03 -8.54
CA LYS A 141 1.41 15.13 -8.55
C LYS A 141 0.74 13.80 -8.22
N ASN A 142 1.49 12.82 -7.69
CA ASN A 142 0.92 11.55 -7.24
C ASN A 142 -0.10 11.78 -6.13
N TYR A 143 -1.37 11.53 -6.44
CA TYR A 143 -2.47 11.79 -5.53
C TYR A 143 -2.42 10.92 -4.27
N HIS A 144 -1.99 9.66 -4.40
CA HIS A 144 -1.92 8.74 -3.27
C HIS A 144 -0.83 9.14 -2.28
N ALA A 145 0.34 9.56 -2.79
CA ALA A 145 1.44 10.03 -1.96
C ALA A 145 1.04 11.27 -1.15
N TRP A 146 0.38 12.25 -1.79
CA TRP A 146 -0.14 13.43 -1.09
C TRP A 146 -1.21 13.09 -0.06
N ALA A 147 -2.19 12.23 -0.40
CA ALA A 147 -3.22 11.80 0.53
C ALA A 147 -2.64 11.06 1.74
N TYR A 148 -1.65 10.20 1.50
CA TYR A 148 -0.95 9.46 2.54
C TYR A 148 -0.11 10.38 3.44
N ARG A 149 0.57 11.38 2.87
CA ARG A 149 1.28 12.44 3.62
C ARG A 149 0.36 13.17 4.57
N GLN A 150 -0.79 13.64 4.08
CA GLN A 150 -1.79 14.34 4.90
C GLN A 150 -2.34 13.46 6.01
N TRP A 151 -2.57 12.17 5.73
CA TRP A 151 -2.98 11.21 6.76
C TRP A 151 -1.91 11.05 7.84
N LEU A 152 -0.63 10.86 7.50
CA LEU A 152 0.46 10.76 8.46
C LEU A 152 0.52 12.00 9.36
N MET A 153 0.49 13.19 8.74
CA MET A 153 0.52 14.45 9.47
C MET A 153 -0.63 14.57 10.46
N THR A 154 -1.84 14.22 10.03
CA THR A 154 -3.03 14.28 10.90
C THR A 154 -2.98 13.23 12.01
N ARG A 155 -2.59 11.99 11.68
CA ARG A 155 -2.59 10.85 12.59
C ARG A 155 -1.54 10.95 13.69
N PHE A 156 -0.38 11.54 13.37
CA PHE A 156 0.77 11.67 14.25
C PHE A 156 1.05 13.12 14.68
N ASN A 157 0.19 14.06 14.29
CA ASN A 157 0.30 15.49 14.61
C ASN A 157 1.65 16.11 14.17
N ILE A 158 2.06 15.81 12.94
CA ILE A 158 3.32 16.28 12.33
C ILE A 158 3.05 17.56 11.54
N PHE A 159 3.02 18.70 12.25
CA PHE A 159 2.77 20.03 11.67
C PHE A 159 3.86 21.03 12.06
N ASP A 160 5.12 20.64 11.89
CA ASP A 160 6.26 21.52 12.10
C ASP A 160 6.64 22.30 10.83
N ASN A 161 7.57 23.25 10.98
CA ASN A 161 7.98 24.13 9.88
C ASN A 161 8.69 23.41 8.73
N SER A 162 9.19 22.19 8.93
CA SER A 162 9.84 21.43 7.85
C SER A 162 8.87 21.10 6.71
N GLU A 163 7.57 20.99 7.00
CA GLU A 163 6.55 20.80 5.97
C GLU A 163 6.39 22.08 5.12
N LEU A 164 6.37 23.25 5.75
CA LEU A 164 6.29 24.53 5.04
C LEU A 164 7.53 24.76 4.18
N GLU A 165 8.72 24.46 4.71
CA GLU A 165 9.98 24.53 3.96
C GLU A 165 9.97 23.60 2.75
N TYR A 166 9.45 22.37 2.90
CA TYR A 166 9.30 21.43 1.79
C TYR A 166 8.30 21.93 0.74
N ILE A 167 7.16 22.48 1.16
CA ILE A 167 6.17 23.08 0.26
C ILE A 167 6.78 24.25 -0.51
N ASP A 168 7.52 25.14 0.17
CA ASP A 168 8.21 26.27 -0.45
C ASP A 168 9.20 25.79 -1.52
N GLN A 169 9.99 24.76 -1.23
CA GLN A 169 10.88 24.15 -2.22
C GLN A 169 10.11 23.69 -3.47
N LEU A 170 9.03 22.93 -3.30
CA LEU A 170 8.24 22.42 -4.43
C LEU A 170 7.61 23.54 -5.26
N LEU A 171 7.20 24.65 -4.64
CA LEU A 171 6.63 25.81 -5.32
C LEU A 171 7.69 26.68 -6.01
N LEU A 172 8.91 26.74 -5.48
CA LEU A 172 10.05 27.35 -6.15
C LEU A 172 10.43 26.57 -7.42
N GLU A 173 10.34 25.24 -7.39
CA GLU A 173 10.58 24.37 -8.55
C GLU A 173 9.45 24.45 -9.59
N ASP A 174 8.18 24.33 -9.17
CA ASP A 174 7.00 24.49 -10.02
C ASP A 174 5.89 25.27 -9.29
N ILE A 175 5.82 26.57 -9.52
CA ILE A 175 4.78 27.44 -8.97
C ILE A 175 3.36 27.05 -9.41
N ARG A 176 3.21 26.23 -10.45
CA ARG A 176 1.91 25.70 -10.92
C ARG A 176 1.58 24.34 -10.30
N ASN A 177 2.37 23.85 -9.36
CA ASN A 177 2.08 22.61 -8.65
C ASN A 177 0.88 22.81 -7.70
N ASN A 178 -0.32 22.55 -8.21
CA ASN A 178 -1.55 22.67 -7.43
C ASN A 178 -1.59 21.72 -6.22
N SER A 179 -0.88 20.59 -6.25
CA SER A 179 -0.80 19.67 -5.11
C SER A 179 -0.02 20.30 -3.95
N ALA A 180 1.08 21.00 -4.24
CA ALA A 180 1.84 21.74 -3.23
C ALA A 180 1.04 22.93 -2.68
N TRP A 181 0.32 23.68 -3.52
CA TRP A 181 -0.60 24.73 -3.05
C TRP A 181 -1.72 24.17 -2.16
N ASN A 182 -2.32 23.04 -2.55
CA ASN A 182 -3.31 22.35 -1.74
C ASN A 182 -2.72 21.89 -0.40
N GLN A 183 -1.48 21.39 -0.39
CA GLN A 183 -0.78 21.00 0.83
C GLN A 183 -0.55 22.20 1.75
N ARG A 184 -0.17 23.36 1.19
CA ARG A 184 -0.02 24.61 1.95
C ARG A 184 -1.30 25.00 2.68
N MET A 185 -2.42 24.99 1.95
CA MET A 185 -3.74 25.24 2.53
C MET A 185 -4.12 24.19 3.58
N PHE A 186 -3.84 22.92 3.31
CA PHE A 186 -4.06 21.83 4.27
C PHE A 186 -3.29 22.06 5.58
N PHE A 187 -2.01 22.43 5.51
CA PHE A 187 -1.17 22.67 6.69
C PHE A 187 -1.79 23.72 7.62
N TYR A 188 -2.10 24.90 7.08
CA TYR A 188 -2.66 26.01 7.87
C TYR A 188 -4.03 25.70 8.48
N ASN A 189 -4.86 24.91 7.79
CA ASN A 189 -6.20 24.57 8.27
C ASN A 189 -6.22 23.43 9.30
N ASN A 190 -5.21 22.56 9.32
CA ASN A 190 -5.21 21.35 10.15
C ASN A 190 -4.14 21.33 11.25
N ARG A 191 -3.19 22.27 11.25
CA ARG A 191 -2.19 22.38 12.30
C ARG A 191 -2.84 22.67 13.67
N PRO A 192 -2.25 22.20 14.78
CA PRO A 192 -2.69 22.55 16.13
C PRO A 192 -2.33 24.01 16.44
N GLY A 193 -3.13 24.95 15.94
CA GLY A 193 -2.94 26.38 16.14
C GLY A 193 -4.05 27.19 15.48
N ILE A 194 -4.40 28.33 16.06
CA ILE A 194 -5.33 29.27 15.44
C ILE A 194 -4.60 29.93 14.27
N LEU A 195 -5.28 30.04 13.13
CA LEU A 195 -4.80 30.85 12.01
C LEU A 195 -4.84 32.33 12.42
N LEU A 196 -3.69 32.97 12.51
CA LEU A 196 -3.58 34.39 12.85
C LEU A 196 -3.58 35.25 11.58
N ASP A 197 -4.04 36.50 11.69
CA ASP A 197 -4.00 37.45 10.57
C ASP A 197 -2.56 37.62 10.04
N SER A 198 -1.56 37.57 10.93
CA SER A 198 -0.14 37.62 10.54
C SER A 198 0.30 36.43 9.68
N ASP A 199 -0.30 35.25 9.86
CA ASP A 199 -0.02 34.10 8.99
C ASP A 199 -0.55 34.38 7.58
N ALA A 200 -1.80 34.89 7.48
CA ALA A 200 -2.41 35.23 6.21
C ALA A 200 -1.69 36.38 5.49
N GLU A 201 -1.22 37.39 6.22
CA GLU A 201 -0.43 38.50 5.66
C GLU A 201 0.89 38.03 5.06
N ASN A 202 1.55 37.03 5.67
CA ASN A 202 2.79 36.47 5.15
C ASN A 202 2.61 35.70 3.84
N GLU A 203 1.39 35.24 3.52
CA GLU A 203 1.05 34.52 2.29
C GLU A 203 0.80 35.44 1.07
N ILE A 204 0.58 36.74 1.28
CA ILE A 204 0.14 37.69 0.22
C ILE A 204 1.34 38.33 -0.54
N LYS A 205 2.56 37.84 -0.37
CA LYS A 205 3.77 38.49 -0.93
C LYS A 205 3.90 38.44 -2.45
#